data_AF-A0AAX1JHK1-F1
#
_entry.id   AF-A0AAX1JHK1-F1
#
_cell.length_a   1.000
_cell.length_b   1.000
_cell.length_c   1.000
_cell.angle_alpha   90.00
_cell.angle_beta   90.00
_cell.angle_gamma   90.00
#
_symmetry.space_group_name_H-M   'P 1'
#
loop_
_entity.id
_entity.type
_entity.pdbx_description
1 polymer ?
#
loop_
_entity_poly.entity_id
_entity_poly.type
_entity_poly.pdbx_seq_one_letter_code
_entity_poly.pdbx_strand_id
1 'polypeptide(L)' 'MPRPRKGDRVELLTRPERVVSDKIKHLAAGHGMSVSQYVADLLAVHTGFPELVRELDHHKEVLPLAM' A
#
# COMPACT_ATOMS: atom_id res chain seq x y z
N MET A 1 -23.52 8.41 -9.70
CA MET A 1 -23.01 7.12 -9.16
C MET A 1 -21.83 7.42 -8.24
N PRO A 2 -21.64 6.69 -7.12
CA PRO A 2 -20.47 6.87 -6.27
C PRO A 2 -19.20 6.61 -7.09
N ARG A 3 -18.25 7.54 -7.08
CA ARG A 3 -16.95 7.34 -7.75
C ARG A 3 -16.17 6.29 -6.94
N PRO A 4 -15.62 5.22 -7.56
CA PRO A 4 -14.84 4.23 -6.84
C PRO A 4 -13.68 4.90 -6.12
N ARG A 5 -13.69 4.86 -4.78
CA ARG A 5 -12.60 5.38 -3.97
C ARG A 5 -11.41 4.44 -4.15
N LYS A 6 -10.39 4.90 -4.88
CA LYS A 6 -9.11 4.22 -5.16
C LYS A 6 -9.10 3.22 -6.36
N GLY A 7 -10.05 3.33 -7.29
CA GLY A 7 -10.08 2.52 -8.51
C GLY A 7 -10.80 1.19 -8.33
N ASP A 8 -10.45 0.19 -9.15
CA ASP A 8 -11.02 -1.17 -9.09
C ASP A 8 -10.40 -1.96 -7.92
N ARG A 9 -10.87 -1.69 -6.70
CA ARG A 9 -10.39 -2.31 -5.46
C ARG A 9 -11.57 -2.84 -4.65
N VAL A 10 -11.35 -3.98 -4.01
CA VAL A 10 -12.29 -4.56 -3.03
C VAL A 10 -11.78 -4.33 -1.61
N GLU A 11 -12.71 -4.16 -0.66
CA GLU A 11 -12.36 -4.06 0.76
C GLU A 11 -12.11 -5.45 1.34
N LEU A 12 -11.03 -5.59 2.12
CA LEU A 12 -10.69 -6.82 2.84
C LEU A 12 -10.72 -6.55 4.34
N LEU A 13 -11.71 -7.09 5.04
CA LEU A 13 -11.79 -7.03 6.50
C LEU A 13 -10.99 -8.19 7.10
N THR A 14 -9.97 -7.86 7.89
CA THR A 14 -9.14 -8.85 8.62
C THR A 14 -9.04 -8.48 10.09
N ARG A 15 -8.90 -9.48 10.97
CA ARG A 15 -8.75 -9.30 12.42
C ARG A 15 -7.44 -9.93 12.91
N PRO A 16 -6.27 -9.34 12.63
CA PRO A 16 -5.01 -9.85 13.16
C PRO A 16 -4.90 -9.58 14.66
N GLU A 17 -4.06 -10.37 15.34
CA GLU A 17 -3.62 -10.14 16.71
C GLU A 17 -3.22 -8.67 16.94
N ARG A 18 -3.44 -8.15 18.17
CA ARG A 18 -3.14 -6.73 18.50
C ARG A 18 -1.70 -6.37 18.21
N VAL A 19 -0.76 -7.24 18.60
CA VAL A 19 0.68 -7.03 18.40
C VAL A 19 1.03 -6.89 16.91
N VAL A 20 0.37 -7.65 16.04
CA VAL A 20 0.54 -7.58 14.59
C VAL A 20 -0.03 -6.27 14.05
N SER A 21 -1.23 -5.89 14.50
CA SER A 21 -1.86 -4.61 14.12
C SER A 21 -0.97 -3.41 14.47
N ASP A 22 -0.37 -3.41 15.66
CA ASP A 22 0.47 -2.30 16.12
C ASP A 22 1.81 -2.26 15.37
N LYS A 23 2.39 -3.43 15.07
CA LYS A 23 3.58 -3.52 14.22
C LYS A 23 3.31 -2.97 12.81
N ILE A 24 2.18 -3.31 12.21
CA ILE A 24 1.78 -2.79 10.88
C ILE A 24 1.65 -1.27 10.91
N LYS A 25 1.02 -0.70 11.94
CA LYS A 25 0.91 0.77 12.08
C LYS A 25 2.28 1.44 12.16
N HIS A 26 3.20 0.86 12.93
CA HIS A 26 4.55 1.39 13.06
C HIS A 26 5.33 1.33 11.74
N LEU A 27 5.23 0.21 11.01
CA LEU A 27 5.86 0.07 9.71
C LEU A 27 5.28 1.06 8.69
N ALA A 28 3.96 1.17 8.58
CA ALA A 28 3.31 2.14 7.70
C ALA A 28 3.75 3.58 8.00
N ALA A 29 3.83 3.95 9.29
CA ALA A 29 4.34 5.26 9.70
C ALA A 29 5.80 5.47 9.32
N GLY A 30 6.65 4.43 9.43
CA GLY A 30 8.05 4.47 8.99
C GLY A 30 8.22 4.73 7.49
N HIS A 31 7.26 4.29 6.68
CA HIS A 31 7.20 4.58 5.24
C HIS A 31 6.46 5.88 4.90
N GLY A 32 5.91 6.60 5.90
CA GLY A 32 5.08 7.79 5.66
C GLY A 32 3.73 7.49 4.99
N MET A 33 3.25 6.25 5.10
CA MET A 33 2.06 5.75 4.40
C MET A 33 0.86 5.59 5.34
N SER A 34 -0.34 5.64 4.77
CA SER A 34 -1.53 5.16 5.50
C SER A 34 -1.47 3.64 5.67
N VAL A 35 -1.94 3.12 6.81
CA VAL A 35 -2.00 1.67 7.08
C VAL A 35 -2.72 0.91 5.96
N SER A 36 -3.86 1.44 5.49
CA SER A 36 -4.62 0.79 4.41
C SER A 36 -3.85 0.72 3.10
N GLN A 37 -3.03 1.73 2.77
CA GLN A 37 -2.23 1.67 1.55
C GLN A 37 -1.02 0.76 1.72
N TYR A 38 -0.36 0.80 2.87
CA TYR A 38 0.77 -0.07 3.20
C TYR A 38 0.38 -1.55 3.12
N VAL A 39 -0.75 -1.93 3.70
CA VAL A 39 -1.27 -3.30 3.64
C VAL A 39 -1.68 -3.68 2.21
N ALA A 40 -2.32 -2.78 1.46
CA ALA A 40 -2.70 -3.07 0.08
C ALA A 40 -1.47 -3.35 -0.80
N ASP A 41 -0.40 -2.57 -0.65
CA ASP A 41 0.83 -2.74 -1.42
C ASP A 41 1.59 -4.00 -1.00
N LEU A 42 1.65 -4.29 0.31
CA LEU A 42 2.21 -5.56 0.81
C LEU A 42 1.47 -6.77 0.23
N LEU A 43 0.14 -6.72 0.18
CA LEU A 43 -0.67 -7.80 -0.40
C LEU A 43 -0.37 -7.96 -1.88
N ALA A 44 -0.27 -6.85 -2.63
CA ALA A 44 0.07 -6.90 -4.06
C ALA A 44 1.43 -7.57 -4.31
N VAL A 45 2.46 -7.21 -3.55
CA VAL A 45 3.78 -7.87 -3.62
C VAL A 45 3.68 -9.34 -3.24
N HIS A 46 3.02 -9.65 -2.13
CA HIS A 46 2.92 -11.01 -1.60
C HIS A 46 2.17 -11.96 -2.55
N THR A 47 1.17 -11.46 -3.28
CA THR A 47 0.37 -12.26 -4.21
C THR A 47 0.91 -12.27 -5.64
N GLY A 48 2.04 -11.60 -5.90
CA GLY A 48 2.73 -11.64 -7.19
C GLY A 48 2.30 -10.58 -8.20
N PHE A 49 1.75 -9.45 -7.75
CA PHE A 49 1.34 -8.31 -8.57
C PHE A 49 2.10 -7.01 -8.19
N PRO A 50 3.45 -6.98 -8.26
CA PRO A 50 4.24 -5.81 -7.87
C PRO A 50 3.93 -4.55 -8.69
N GLU A 51 3.42 -4.69 -9.91
CA GLU A 51 2.98 -3.58 -10.76
C GLU A 51 1.75 -2.83 -10.24
N LEU A 52 1.02 -3.42 -9.27
CA LEU A 52 -0.13 -2.79 -8.62
C LEU A 52 0.24 -2.01 -7.34
N VAL A 53 1.50 -2.07 -6.92
CA VAL A 53 2.05 -1.26 -5.82
C VAL A 53 1.99 0.22 -6.19
N ARG A 54 1.68 1.09 -5.22
CA ARG A 54 1.54 2.53 -5.47
C ARG A 54 2.51 3.42 -4.71
N GLU A 55 2.94 2.98 -3.54
CA GLU A 55 3.72 3.80 -2.61
C GLU A 55 4.85 2.99 -1.97
N LEU A 56 4.63 1.71 -1.67
CA LEU A 56 5.68 0.83 -1.12
C LEU A 56 6.83 0.68 -2.13
N ASP A 57 8.07 0.79 -1.67
CA ASP A 57 9.29 0.65 -2.49
C ASP A 57 9.40 1.56 -3.72
N HIS A 58 8.63 2.67 -3.78
CA HIS A 58 8.92 3.78 -4.68
C HIS A 58 10.21 4.49 -4.23
N HIS A 59 11.36 3.84 -4.43
CA HIS A 59 12.58 4.58 -4.72
C HIS A 59 12.23 5.46 -5.91
N LYS A 60 12.27 6.78 -5.74
CA LYS A 60 11.97 7.75 -6.79
C LYS A 60 12.76 7.39 -8.05
N GLU A 61 12.16 6.66 -8.98
CA GLU A 61 12.58 6.68 -10.37
C GLU A 61 12.25 8.08 -10.86
N VAL A 62 13.21 8.98 -10.66
CA VAL A 62 13.22 10.29 -11.28
C VAL A 62 13.30 10.04 -12.78
N LEU A 63 12.17 10.22 -13.46
CA LEU A 63 12.18 10.35 -14.91
C LEU A 63 13.22 11.43 -15.25
N PRO A 64 14.20 11.15 -16.13
CA PRO A 64 15.08 12.21 -16.58
C PRO A 64 14.19 13.29 -17.19
N LEU A 65 14.26 14.50 -16.65
CA LEU A 65 13.62 15.65 -17.25
C LEU A 65 14.09 15.70 -18.70
N ALA A 66 13.18 15.46 -19.64
CA ALA A 66 13.47 15.66 -21.04
C ALA A 66 13.87 17.13 -21.21
N MET A 67 15.16 17.36 -21.51
CA MET A 67 15.70 18.66 -21.92
C MET A 67 15.45 18.87 -23.41
#